data_AF-A0AAV1B6U0-F1
#
_entry.id   AF-A0AAV1B6U0-F1
#
_cell.length_a   1.000
_cell.length_b   1.000
_cell.length_c   1.000
_cell.angle_alpha   90.00
_cell.angle_beta   90.00
_cell.angle_gamma   90.00
#
_symmetry.space_group_name_H-M   'P 1'
#
loop_
_entity.id
_entity.type
_entity.pdbx_description
1 polymer ?
#
loop_
_entity_poly.entity_id
_entity_poly.type
_entity_poly.pdbx_seq_one_letter_code
_entity_poly.pdbx_strand_id
1 'polypeptide(L)'
;MFSSSGYGDLELLNQCWHEFGGSDGVSRDGLLLSSSSSPSERVGGKNENCEAKALAALKNHSEAERRRRERINCHLSTLRGFVASTHHKMDKATLLAKVISQVKELKKNAMEASKGFLIPMETDEVKVEPYDTKLGYGCMSYMATICCDYQPEILSDLKTTLDALQLQLVKSEMSTLERRMKNVFVFTCCKGDNSNIVNVEACQSIASVVHKALGSVLEKASTSMEFALRTSYPNKRRRMC
;
A
#
# COMPACT_ATOMS: atom_id res chain seq x y z
N MET A 1 10.95 32.84 9.05
CA MET A 1 10.35 33.09 7.72
C MET A 1 10.11 31.74 7.07
N PHE A 2 8.94 31.15 7.26
CA PHE A 2 8.51 29.96 6.53
C PHE A 2 7.19 30.33 5.86
N SER A 3 7.25 30.67 4.57
CA SER A 3 6.05 30.93 3.78
C SER A 3 5.41 29.59 3.42
N SER A 4 4.23 29.37 4.02
CA SER A 4 3.28 28.35 3.62
C SER A 4 2.74 28.67 2.23
N SER A 5 3.05 27.82 1.25
CA SER A 5 2.44 27.84 -0.09
C SER A 5 2.33 26.40 -0.60
N GLY A 6 1.53 25.58 0.09
CA GLY A 6 1.31 24.17 -0.24
C GLY A 6 -0.14 23.80 -0.57
N TYR A 7 -1.07 24.75 -0.59
CA TYR A 7 -2.51 24.45 -0.70
C TYR A 7 -3.09 24.52 -2.12
N GLY A 8 -2.29 24.88 -3.14
CA GLY A 8 -2.79 25.01 -4.53
C GLY A 8 -2.85 23.71 -5.34
N ASP A 9 -2.10 22.67 -4.96
CA ASP A 9 -1.92 21.47 -5.80
C ASP A 9 -3.00 20.39 -5.59
N LEU A 10 -3.76 20.43 -4.49
CA LEU A 10 -4.82 19.44 -4.23
C LEU A 10 -6.14 19.75 -4.97
N GLU A 11 -6.39 20.99 -5.40
CA GLU A 11 -7.64 21.33 -6.10
C GLU A 11 -7.71 20.74 -7.52
N LEU A 12 -6.56 20.48 -8.15
CA LEU A 12 -6.47 19.87 -9.49
C LEU A 12 -6.85 18.38 -9.50
N LEU A 13 -6.76 17.70 -8.36
CA LEU A 13 -7.22 16.31 -8.24
C LEU A 13 -8.75 16.23 -8.28
N ASN A 14 -9.45 17.26 -7.76
CA ASN A 14 -10.88 17.18 -7.48
C ASN A 14 -11.76 17.40 -8.73
N GLN A 15 -11.29 18.19 -9.72
CA GLN A 15 -12.05 18.44 -10.96
C GLN A 15 -12.22 17.19 -11.83
N CYS A 16 -11.28 16.24 -11.77
CA CYS A 16 -11.34 15.04 -12.61
C CYS A 16 -12.40 14.03 -12.16
N TRP A 17 -12.78 14.04 -10.88
CA TRP A 17 -13.71 13.06 -10.30
C TRP A 17 -15.16 13.56 -10.26
N HIS A 18 -15.38 14.89 -10.22
CA HIS A 18 -16.72 15.47 -10.05
C HIS A 18 -17.61 15.49 -11.31
N GLU A 19 -17.06 15.35 -12.52
CA GLU A 19 -17.87 15.35 -13.77
C GLU A 19 -18.61 14.01 -14.04
N PHE A 20 -18.45 13.00 -13.18
CA PHE A 20 -18.94 11.64 -13.44
C PHE A 20 -20.28 11.27 -12.75
N GLY A 21 -20.86 12.16 -11.95
CA GLY A 21 -22.09 11.91 -11.21
C GLY A 21 -23.32 12.62 -11.79
N GLY A 22 -23.82 12.19 -12.96
CA GLY A 22 -25.13 12.69 -13.40
C GLY A 22 -25.50 12.41 -14.85
N SER A 23 -26.10 11.23 -15.10
CA SER A 23 -27.29 11.08 -15.96
C SER A 23 -27.66 9.59 -16.04
N ASP A 24 -28.39 9.10 -15.04
CA ASP A 24 -29.25 7.92 -15.20
C ASP A 24 -30.68 8.36 -14.89
N GLY A 25 -31.43 8.64 -15.95
CA GLY A 25 -32.81 9.09 -15.91
C GLY A 25 -33.58 8.54 -17.10
N VAL A 26 -33.47 7.24 -17.37
CA VAL A 26 -34.45 6.55 -18.23
C VAL A 26 -35.49 5.93 -17.31
N SER A 27 -36.66 6.58 -17.30
CA SER A 27 -37.89 6.09 -16.70
C SER A 27 -38.18 4.65 -17.18
N ARG A 28 -38.31 3.72 -16.24
CA ARG A 28 -38.81 2.36 -16.50
C ARG A 28 -40.07 2.17 -15.67
N ASP A 29 -41.20 2.47 -16.31
CA ASP A 29 -42.48 1.88 -15.92
C ASP A 29 -42.34 0.35 -15.94
N GLY A 30 -42.80 -0.24 -14.85
CA GLY A 30 -42.81 -1.67 -14.66
C GLY A 30 -43.84 -2.35 -15.57
N LEU A 31 -43.52 -3.57 -16.01
CA LEU A 31 -44.51 -4.59 -16.30
C LEU A 31 -43.83 -5.96 -16.22
N LEU A 32 -44.27 -6.70 -15.21
CA LEU A 32 -44.07 -8.13 -15.04
C LEU A 32 -44.71 -8.87 -16.22
N LEU A 33 -44.00 -9.83 -16.83
CA LEU A 33 -44.60 -11.12 -17.13
C LEU A 33 -43.54 -12.18 -17.44
N SER A 34 -43.60 -13.24 -16.65
CA SER A 34 -43.04 -14.57 -16.88
C SER A 34 -43.80 -15.29 -17.99
N SER A 35 -43.10 -15.95 -18.93
CA SER A 35 -43.40 -17.33 -19.36
C SER A 35 -42.53 -17.79 -20.54
N SER A 36 -42.00 -19.00 -20.34
CA SER A 36 -41.45 -20.00 -21.25
C SER A 36 -41.81 -19.98 -22.76
N SER A 37 -40.75 -20.08 -23.56
CA SER A 37 -40.55 -20.89 -24.79
C SER A 37 -41.75 -21.33 -25.64
N SER A 38 -41.77 -20.87 -26.91
CA SER A 38 -41.96 -21.72 -28.10
C SER A 38 -41.57 -20.94 -29.38
N PRO A 39 -41.09 -21.60 -30.45
CA PRO A 39 -40.60 -20.94 -31.65
C PRO A 39 -41.75 -20.72 -32.63
N SER A 40 -41.93 -19.48 -33.09
CA SER A 40 -42.89 -19.17 -34.16
C SER A 40 -42.24 -18.26 -35.19
N GLU A 41 -42.08 -18.83 -36.38
CA GLU A 41 -41.80 -18.13 -37.63
C GLU A 41 -42.84 -17.04 -37.87
N ARG A 42 -42.40 -15.78 -37.91
CA ARG A 42 -43.09 -14.70 -38.61
C ARG A 42 -42.06 -13.78 -39.24
N VAL A 43 -42.07 -13.79 -40.57
CA VAL A 43 -41.45 -12.85 -41.49
C VAL A 43 -42.20 -11.51 -41.41
N GLY A 44 -41.46 -10.40 -41.43
CA GLY A 44 -41.98 -9.03 -41.55
C GLY A 44 -41.96 -8.22 -40.25
N GLY A 45 -40.92 -7.40 -40.04
CA GLY A 45 -40.86 -6.38 -38.97
C GLY A 45 -39.75 -6.53 -37.92
N LYS A 46 -38.87 -7.55 -38.01
CA LYS A 46 -37.79 -7.79 -37.02
C LYS A 46 -36.45 -7.12 -37.34
N ASN A 47 -36.18 -6.75 -38.60
CA ASN A 47 -34.87 -6.23 -39.00
C ASN A 47 -34.65 -4.79 -38.54
N GLU A 48 -35.66 -3.93 -38.63
CA GLU A 48 -35.56 -2.51 -38.26
C GLU A 48 -35.32 -2.32 -36.75
N ASN A 49 -35.96 -3.15 -35.90
CA ASN A 49 -35.75 -3.12 -34.45
C ASN A 49 -34.39 -3.70 -34.02
N CYS A 50 -33.83 -4.65 -34.77
CA CYS A 50 -32.48 -5.16 -34.53
C CYS A 50 -31.41 -4.16 -35.00
N GLU A 51 -31.62 -3.51 -36.14
CA GLU A 51 -30.76 -2.46 -36.66
C GLU A 51 -30.78 -1.21 -35.76
N ALA A 52 -31.93 -0.76 -35.28
CA ALA A 52 -32.03 0.34 -34.32
C ALA A 52 -31.33 0.03 -32.99
N LYS A 53 -31.45 -1.21 -32.49
CA LYS A 53 -30.70 -1.67 -31.30
C LYS A 53 -29.20 -1.75 -31.55
N ALA A 54 -28.78 -2.22 -32.73
CA ALA A 54 -27.37 -2.27 -33.11
C ALA A 54 -26.77 -0.86 -33.23
N LEU A 55 -27.49 0.09 -33.84
CA LEU A 55 -27.07 1.49 -33.96
C LEU A 55 -26.99 2.17 -32.58
N ALA A 56 -27.96 1.91 -31.70
CA ALA A 56 -27.93 2.41 -30.32
C ALA A 56 -26.75 1.83 -29.52
N ALA A 57 -26.43 0.55 -29.71
CA ALA A 57 -25.28 -0.10 -29.10
C ALA A 57 -23.95 0.50 -29.60
N LEU A 58 -23.81 0.75 -30.91
CA LEU A 58 -22.62 1.41 -31.48
C LEU A 58 -22.44 2.83 -30.95
N LYS A 59 -23.53 3.59 -30.81
CA LYS A 59 -23.50 4.93 -30.22
C LYS A 59 -23.10 4.90 -28.74
N ASN A 60 -23.63 3.95 -27.98
CA ASN A 60 -23.24 3.76 -26.58
C ASN A 60 -21.74 3.40 -26.48
N HIS A 61 -21.26 2.48 -27.30
CA HIS A 61 -19.85 2.09 -27.34
C HIS A 61 -18.92 3.27 -27.70
N SER A 62 -19.26 4.05 -28.72
CA SER A 62 -18.46 5.23 -29.10
C SER A 62 -18.45 6.29 -27.99
N GLU A 63 -19.56 6.48 -27.29
CA GLU A 63 -19.65 7.39 -26.16
C GLU A 63 -18.86 6.89 -24.94
N ALA A 64 -18.89 5.58 -24.66
CA ALA A 64 -18.09 4.97 -23.62
C ALA A 64 -16.59 5.14 -23.87
N GLU A 65 -16.15 4.94 -25.12
CA GLU A 65 -14.74 5.16 -25.52
C GLU A 65 -14.35 6.64 -25.46
N ARG A 66 -15.26 7.56 -25.84
CA ARG A 66 -15.03 9.01 -25.67
C ARG A 66 -14.79 9.35 -24.19
N ARG A 67 -15.67 8.91 -23.29
CA ARG A 67 -15.49 9.11 -21.83
C ARG A 67 -14.19 8.50 -21.31
N ARG A 68 -13.78 7.34 -21.83
CA ARG A 68 -12.48 6.74 -21.48
C ARG A 68 -11.31 7.65 -21.88
N ARG A 69 -11.34 8.22 -23.10
CA ARG A 69 -10.30 9.15 -23.57
C ARG A 69 -10.27 10.45 -22.78
N GLU A 70 -11.45 10.98 -22.42
CA GLU A 70 -11.59 12.17 -21.57
C GLU A 70 -10.91 11.94 -20.21
N ARG A 71 -11.17 10.80 -19.53
CA ARG A 71 -10.47 10.43 -18.27
C ARG A 71 -8.96 10.37 -18.41
N ILE A 72 -8.47 9.72 -19.47
CA ILE A 72 -7.03 9.61 -19.71
C ILE A 72 -6.40 11.00 -19.95
N ASN A 73 -7.06 11.84 -20.76
CA ASN A 73 -6.57 13.19 -21.02
C ASN A 73 -6.59 14.08 -19.77
N CYS A 74 -7.60 13.89 -18.90
CA CYS A 74 -7.67 14.54 -17.61
C CYS A 74 -6.48 14.18 -16.70
N HIS A 75 -6.15 12.88 -16.57
CA HIS A 75 -4.95 12.47 -15.82
C HIS A 75 -3.65 13.03 -16.42
N LEU A 76 -3.56 13.10 -17.76
CA LEU A 76 -2.41 13.72 -18.42
C LEU A 76 -2.31 15.23 -18.16
N SER A 77 -3.43 15.96 -18.05
CA SER A 77 -3.40 17.36 -17.65
C SER A 77 -2.95 17.54 -16.20
N THR A 78 -3.39 16.68 -15.28
CA THR A 78 -2.93 16.72 -13.89
C THR A 78 -1.42 16.48 -13.80
N LEU A 79 -0.89 15.50 -14.55
CA LEU A 79 0.54 15.25 -14.63
C LEU A 79 1.34 16.43 -15.21
N ARG A 80 0.76 17.19 -16.15
CA ARG A 80 1.41 18.42 -16.66
C ARG A 80 1.54 19.47 -15.55
N GLY A 81 0.55 19.62 -14.68
CA GLY A 81 0.58 20.55 -13.56
C GLY A 81 1.78 20.33 -12.64
N PHE A 82 2.07 19.07 -12.29
CA PHE A 82 3.21 18.73 -11.42
C PHE A 82 4.58 18.91 -12.08
N VAL A 83 4.67 18.74 -13.40
CA VAL A 83 5.96 18.72 -14.13
C VAL A 83 6.35 20.09 -14.66
N ALA A 84 5.37 20.88 -15.13
CA ALA A 84 5.61 22.06 -15.93
C ALA A 84 5.39 23.34 -15.11
N SER A 85 6.47 23.85 -14.51
CA SER A 85 6.52 25.25 -14.06
C SER A 85 6.63 26.25 -15.22
N THR A 86 6.80 25.77 -16.47
CA THR A 86 6.86 26.58 -17.69
C THR A 86 5.92 26.04 -18.77
N HIS A 87 5.23 26.97 -19.42
CA HIS A 87 4.08 26.80 -20.32
C HIS A 87 4.44 26.18 -21.69
N HIS A 88 5.29 25.14 -21.75
CA HIS A 88 5.66 24.46 -22.98
C HIS A 88 4.76 23.23 -23.22
N LYS A 89 4.15 23.15 -24.41
CA LYS A 89 3.34 22.00 -24.82
C LYS A 89 4.24 20.77 -25.05
N MET A 90 4.39 19.93 -24.03
CA MET A 90 5.04 18.61 -24.17
C MET A 90 4.12 17.62 -24.88
N ASP A 91 4.68 16.72 -25.69
CA ASP A 91 3.96 15.53 -26.17
C ASP A 91 3.71 14.53 -25.02
N LYS A 92 2.83 13.54 -25.24
CA LYS A 92 2.42 12.60 -24.18
C LYS A 92 3.57 11.70 -23.72
N ALA A 93 4.46 11.29 -24.62
CA ALA A 93 5.56 10.39 -24.26
C ALA A 93 6.63 11.13 -23.44
N THR A 94 7.01 12.34 -23.87
CA THR A 94 7.96 13.19 -23.14
C THR A 94 7.43 13.58 -21.76
N LEU A 95 6.13 13.90 -21.64
CA LEU A 95 5.51 14.16 -20.34
C LEU A 95 5.70 12.97 -19.39
N LEU A 96 5.32 11.76 -19.82
CA LEU A 96 5.42 10.57 -18.97
C LEU A 96 6.88 10.25 -18.60
N ALA A 97 7.82 10.40 -19.54
CA ALA A 97 9.25 10.22 -19.28
C ALA A 97 9.77 11.21 -18.22
N LYS A 98 9.30 12.46 -18.28
CA LYS A 98 9.69 13.49 -17.31
C LYS A 98 9.08 13.25 -15.93
N VAL A 99 7.80 12.87 -15.84
CA VAL A 99 7.16 12.46 -14.57
C VAL A 99 7.95 11.33 -13.92
N ILE A 100 8.26 10.27 -14.68
CA ILE A 100 9.01 9.12 -14.15
C ILE A 100 10.39 9.56 -13.64
N SER A 101 11.08 10.41 -14.39
CA SER A 101 12.38 10.95 -13.98
C SER A 101 12.28 11.76 -12.68
N GLN A 102 11.29 12.64 -12.56
CA GLN A 102 11.05 13.43 -11.35
C GLN A 102 10.70 12.55 -10.14
N VAL A 103 9.82 11.57 -10.29
CA VAL A 103 9.48 10.64 -9.20
C VAL A 103 10.71 9.85 -8.75
N LYS A 104 11.57 9.43 -9.68
CA LYS A 104 12.85 8.77 -9.35
C LYS A 104 13.80 9.71 -8.60
N GLU A 105 13.90 10.96 -9.03
CA GLU A 105 14.73 11.98 -8.38
C GLU A 105 14.21 12.32 -6.97
N LEU A 106 12.90 12.54 -6.82
CA LEU A 106 12.26 12.76 -5.52
C LEU A 106 12.48 11.57 -4.58
N LYS A 107 12.35 10.33 -5.08
CA LYS A 107 12.67 9.13 -4.29
C LYS A 107 14.14 9.12 -3.86
N LYS A 108 15.07 9.46 -4.74
CA LYS A 108 16.50 9.57 -4.40
C LYS A 108 16.75 10.64 -3.33
N ASN A 109 16.18 11.82 -3.49
CA ASN A 109 16.34 12.94 -2.56
C ASN A 109 15.74 12.59 -1.19
N ALA A 110 14.56 11.95 -1.16
CA ALA A 110 13.96 11.45 0.07
C ALA A 110 14.85 10.40 0.76
N MET A 111 15.44 9.46 0.02
CA MET A 111 16.39 8.49 0.56
C MET A 111 17.64 9.16 1.17
N GLU A 112 18.24 10.13 0.47
CA GLU A 112 19.41 10.87 0.98
C GLU A 112 19.05 11.72 2.21
N ALA A 113 17.91 12.40 2.20
CA ALA A 113 17.44 13.18 3.34
C ALA A 113 17.09 12.30 4.56
N SER A 114 16.61 11.07 4.31
CA SER A 114 16.31 10.09 5.36
C SER A 114 17.56 9.37 5.90
N LYS A 115 18.72 9.59 5.30
CA LYS A 115 19.95 8.88 5.69
C LYS A 115 20.32 9.20 7.14
N GLY A 116 20.50 8.15 7.93
CA GLY A 116 20.79 8.27 9.37
C GLY A 116 19.55 8.39 10.25
N PHE A 117 18.35 8.52 9.68
CA PHE A 117 17.10 8.44 10.41
C PHE A 117 16.49 7.05 10.30
N LEU A 118 15.91 6.58 11.41
CA LEU A 118 15.07 5.41 11.41
C LEU A 118 13.64 5.85 11.09
N ILE A 119 13.26 5.73 9.82
CA ILE A 119 11.90 6.03 9.36
C ILE A 119 11.12 4.72 9.22
N PRO A 120 9.96 4.58 9.88
CA PRO A 120 9.04 3.47 9.67
C PRO A 120 8.56 3.39 8.21
N MET A 121 8.45 2.18 7.71
CA MET A 121 7.92 1.87 6.38
C MET A 121 6.39 1.75 6.43
N GLU A 122 5.74 2.02 5.30
CA GLU A 122 4.28 1.84 5.15
C GLU A 122 3.87 0.36 5.27
N THR A 123 4.75 -0.55 4.87
CA THR A 123 4.48 -2.00 4.88
C THR A 123 4.99 -2.67 6.14
N ASP A 124 4.22 -3.64 6.62
CA ASP A 124 4.64 -4.54 7.71
C ASP A 124 5.74 -5.47 7.22
N GLU A 125 6.88 -5.49 7.91
CA GLU A 125 8.01 -6.34 7.54
C GLU A 125 8.86 -6.73 8.73
N VAL A 126 9.36 -7.97 8.69
CA VAL A 126 10.43 -8.47 9.56
C VAL A 126 11.60 -8.84 8.66
N LYS A 127 12.79 -8.36 8.99
CA LYS A 127 14.04 -8.69 8.29
C LYS A 127 15.11 -9.04 9.30
N VAL A 128 15.90 -10.06 9.02
CA VAL A 128 17.08 -10.41 9.82
C VAL A 128 18.23 -10.62 8.84
N GLU A 129 19.24 -9.76 8.91
CA GLU A 129 20.38 -9.79 7.99
C GLU A 129 21.72 -9.76 8.75
N PRO A 130 22.78 -10.37 8.19
CA PRO A 130 24.12 -10.24 8.75
C PRO A 130 24.50 -8.75 8.84
N TYR A 131 25.00 -8.35 10.01
CA TYR A 131 25.41 -6.99 10.30
C TYR A 131 26.92 -6.99 10.50
N ASP A 132 27.67 -6.30 9.65
CA ASP A 132 29.12 -6.23 9.79
C ASP A 132 29.49 -5.17 10.83
N THR A 133 29.61 -5.60 12.09
CA THR A 133 30.34 -4.83 13.08
C THR A 133 31.75 -5.40 13.11
N LYS A 134 32.77 -4.55 13.07
CA LYS A 134 34.18 -4.93 13.32
C LYS A 134 34.42 -5.34 14.78
N LEU A 135 33.57 -6.21 15.33
CA LEU A 135 33.83 -6.92 16.57
C LEU A 135 34.87 -7.99 16.25
N GLY A 136 35.85 -8.15 17.13
CA GLY A 136 37.04 -8.97 16.88
C GLY A 136 36.77 -10.42 16.45
N TYR A 137 37.85 -11.09 16.04
CA TYR A 137 37.85 -12.46 15.53
C TYR A 137 37.04 -13.41 16.43
N GLY A 138 35.89 -13.93 15.94
CA GLY A 138 35.13 -14.98 16.62
C GLY A 138 33.64 -14.73 16.88
N CYS A 139 33.06 -13.60 16.48
CA CYS A 139 31.63 -13.34 16.69
C CYS A 139 30.93 -12.75 15.45
N MET A 140 29.71 -13.21 15.16
CA MET A 140 28.87 -12.68 14.06
C MET A 140 27.75 -11.83 14.64
N SER A 141 27.56 -10.62 14.11
CA SER A 141 26.40 -9.80 14.44
C SER A 141 25.31 -9.92 13.38
N TYR A 142 24.07 -9.80 13.83
CA TYR A 142 22.88 -9.75 12.99
C TYR A 142 22.06 -8.53 13.35
N MET A 143 21.44 -7.92 12.35
CA MET A 143 20.48 -6.84 12.51
C MET A 143 19.09 -7.39 12.21
N ALA A 144 18.23 -7.40 13.21
CA ALA A 144 16.81 -7.67 13.08
C ALA A 144 16.03 -6.35 13.05
N THR A 145 15.19 -6.19 12.04
CA THR A 145 14.29 -5.05 11.87
C THR A 145 12.85 -5.54 11.88
N ILE A 146 11.99 -4.90 12.64
CA ILE A 146 10.53 -5.09 12.59
C ILE A 146 9.87 -3.73 12.35
N CYS A 147 8.99 -3.66 11.35
CA CYS A 147 8.15 -2.51 11.07
C CYS A 147 6.69 -2.93 11.12
N CYS A 148 5.87 -2.21 11.90
CA CYS A 148 4.47 -2.55 12.13
C CYS A 148 3.68 -1.32 12.62
N ASP A 149 2.37 -1.47 12.76
CA ASP A 149 1.57 -0.47 13.46
C ASP A 149 1.89 -0.45 14.96
N TYR A 150 1.90 0.74 15.55
CA TYR A 150 2.11 0.94 16.97
C TYR A 150 0.86 0.52 17.74
N GLN A 151 1.03 -0.51 18.56
CA GLN A 151 0.03 -0.98 19.52
C GLN A 151 0.68 -1.07 20.91
N PRO A 152 0.04 -0.63 22.01
CA PRO A 152 0.69 -0.63 23.33
C PRO A 152 1.30 -1.97 23.75
N GLU A 153 0.68 -3.10 23.36
CA GLU A 153 1.11 -4.45 23.73
C GLU A 153 2.32 -4.95 22.92
N ILE A 154 2.63 -4.36 21.75
CA ILE A 154 3.72 -4.83 20.87
C ILE A 154 5.08 -4.75 21.57
N LEU A 155 5.31 -3.71 22.36
CA LEU A 155 6.58 -3.49 23.03
C LEU A 155 6.80 -4.51 24.14
N SER A 156 5.74 -4.86 24.87
CA SER A 156 5.79 -5.94 25.85
C SER A 156 6.04 -7.28 25.18
N ASP A 157 5.35 -7.58 24.07
CA ASP A 157 5.53 -8.83 23.33
C ASP A 157 6.94 -8.96 22.75
N LEU A 158 7.48 -7.89 22.18
CA LEU A 158 8.86 -7.82 21.70
C LEU A 158 9.85 -8.07 22.83
N LYS A 159 9.68 -7.38 23.96
CA LYS A 159 10.54 -7.57 25.14
C LYS A 159 10.52 -9.02 25.62
N THR A 160 9.34 -9.58 25.86
CA THR A 160 9.21 -10.97 26.36
C THR A 160 9.79 -11.99 25.38
N THR A 161 9.64 -11.73 24.07
CA THR A 161 10.16 -12.61 23.03
C THR A 161 11.68 -12.55 22.97
N LEU A 162 12.28 -11.37 23.01
CA LEU A 162 13.74 -11.20 23.01
C LEU A 162 14.37 -11.76 24.28
N ASP A 163 13.74 -11.56 25.44
CA ASP A 163 14.19 -12.12 26.73
C ASP A 163 14.17 -13.67 26.70
N ALA A 164 13.14 -14.27 26.12
CA ALA A 164 13.02 -15.73 25.99
C ALA A 164 14.11 -16.34 25.08
N LEU A 165 14.57 -15.58 24.08
CA LEU A 165 15.62 -16.03 23.15
C LEU A 165 17.04 -15.93 23.73
N GLN A 166 17.22 -15.30 24.90
CA GLN A 166 18.51 -15.13 25.58
C GLN A 166 19.60 -14.56 24.64
N LEU A 167 19.20 -13.63 23.76
CA LEU A 167 20.11 -13.02 22.79
C LEU A 167 21.04 -12.03 23.49
N GLN A 168 22.29 -12.00 23.06
CA GLN A 168 23.22 -10.95 23.46
C GLN A 168 22.97 -9.70 22.59
N LEU A 169 22.03 -8.85 23.03
CA LEU A 169 21.65 -7.62 22.33
C LEU A 169 22.71 -6.53 22.54
N VAL A 170 23.31 -6.07 21.45
CA VAL A 170 24.35 -5.03 21.43
C VAL A 170 23.73 -3.64 21.26
N LYS A 171 22.66 -3.55 20.48
CA LYS A 171 22.00 -2.27 20.16
C LYS A 171 20.51 -2.48 19.99
N SER A 172 19.72 -1.52 20.51
CA SER A 172 18.28 -1.46 20.29
C SER A 172 17.89 -0.03 19.97
N GLU A 173 17.27 0.18 18.82
CA GLU A 173 16.72 1.48 18.44
C GLU A 173 15.25 1.34 18.09
N MET A 174 14.47 2.35 18.46
CA MET A 174 13.04 2.43 18.16
C MET A 174 12.74 3.79 17.55
N SER A 175 11.85 3.79 16.57
CA SER A 175 11.31 4.99 15.96
C SER A 175 9.81 4.83 15.74
N THR A 176 9.08 5.93 15.90
CA THR A 176 7.64 5.99 15.67
C THR A 176 7.33 7.16 14.74
N LEU A 177 6.47 6.93 13.77
CA LEU A 177 5.98 7.94 12.84
C LEU A 177 4.47 7.75 12.69
N GLU A 178 3.71 8.73 13.18
CA GLU A 178 2.25 8.67 13.27
C GLU A 178 1.76 7.40 14.01
N ARG A 179 1.23 6.43 13.26
CA ARG A 179 0.74 5.15 13.80
C ARG A 179 1.69 3.99 13.51
N ARG A 180 2.83 4.24 12.86
CA ARG A 180 3.83 3.25 12.49
C ARG A 180 4.97 3.24 13.49
N MET A 181 5.53 2.06 13.70
CA MET A 181 6.69 1.85 14.56
C MET A 181 7.70 0.97 13.83
N LYS A 182 8.97 1.33 13.96
CA LYS A 182 10.09 0.51 13.50
C LYS A 182 11.08 0.31 14.63
N ASN A 183 11.37 -0.95 14.93
CA ASN A 183 12.41 -1.34 15.88
C ASN A 183 13.55 -2.03 15.15
N VAL A 184 14.77 -1.70 15.55
CA VAL A 184 16.01 -2.28 15.05
C VAL A 184 16.78 -2.84 16.24
N PHE A 185 17.12 -4.12 16.15
CA PHE A 185 17.84 -4.87 17.17
C PHE A 185 19.13 -5.39 16.53
N VAL A 186 20.29 -5.10 17.13
CA VAL A 186 21.55 -5.72 16.76
C VAL A 186 21.95 -6.69 17.85
N PHE A 187 22.10 -7.96 17.52
CA PHE A 187 22.50 -9.00 18.46
C PHE A 187 23.71 -9.76 17.93
N THR A 188 24.51 -10.28 18.86
CA THR A 188 25.70 -11.06 18.58
C THR A 188 25.48 -12.54 18.83
N CYS A 189 26.00 -13.35 17.92
CA CYS A 189 26.16 -14.79 18.07
C CYS A 189 27.64 -15.07 18.33
N CYS A 190 28.00 -15.21 19.60
CA CYS A 190 29.34 -15.63 20.02
C CYS A 190 29.22 -17.03 20.66
N LYS A 191 30.18 -17.93 20.41
CA LYS A 191 30.27 -19.18 21.15
C LYS A 191 31.11 -18.96 22.41
N GLY A 192 30.64 -19.41 23.56
CA GLY A 192 31.28 -19.22 24.87
C GLY A 192 32.51 -20.08 25.15
N ASP A 193 33.17 -20.65 24.14
CA ASP A 193 34.34 -21.51 24.32
C ASP A 193 35.49 -21.03 23.45
N ASN A 194 36.72 -21.11 23.99
CA ASN A 194 38.01 -20.63 23.46
C ASN A 194 38.46 -21.19 22.09
N SER A 195 37.54 -21.52 21.18
CA SER A 195 37.82 -21.85 19.78
C SER A 195 37.54 -20.63 18.90
N ASN A 196 38.57 -20.12 18.22
CA ASN A 196 38.50 -18.99 17.27
C ASN A 196 37.67 -19.28 15.99
N ILE A 197 36.78 -20.28 15.99
CA ILE A 197 35.98 -20.69 14.84
C ILE A 197 34.52 -20.31 15.07
N VAL A 198 34.04 -19.35 14.30
CA VAL A 198 32.63 -18.97 14.23
C VAL A 198 31.83 -20.15 13.67
N ASN A 199 30.86 -20.66 14.44
CA ASN A 199 29.88 -21.61 13.90
C ASN A 199 28.78 -20.85 13.13
N VAL A 200 29.03 -20.64 11.84
CA VAL A 200 28.13 -19.91 10.93
C VAL A 200 26.74 -20.55 10.88
N GLU A 201 26.65 -21.88 10.90
CA GLU A 201 25.38 -22.61 10.84
C GLU A 201 24.53 -22.40 12.10
N ALA A 202 25.16 -22.42 13.28
CA ALA A 202 24.47 -22.13 14.54
C ALA A 202 23.96 -20.68 14.57
N CYS A 203 24.77 -19.73 14.11
CA CYS A 203 24.36 -18.33 14.06
C CYS A 203 23.24 -18.07 13.04
N GLN A 204 23.28 -18.74 11.89
CA GLN A 204 22.19 -18.68 10.91
C GLN A 204 20.90 -19.31 11.45
N SER A 205 21.01 -20.37 12.26
CA SER A 205 19.87 -20.98 12.94
C SER A 205 19.24 -20.00 13.94
N ILE A 206 20.05 -19.32 14.74
CA ILE A 206 19.58 -18.26 15.66
C ILE A 206 18.89 -17.15 14.86
N ALA A 207 19.47 -16.67 13.76
CA ALA A 207 18.86 -15.65 12.91
C ALA A 207 17.48 -16.09 12.36
N SER A 208 17.35 -17.36 11.95
CA SER A 208 16.05 -17.92 11.52
C SER A 208 15.03 -17.99 12.66
N VAL A 209 15.47 -18.37 13.87
CA VAL A 209 14.60 -18.39 15.06
C VAL A 209 14.14 -16.97 15.41
N VAL A 210 15.04 -15.98 15.40
CA VAL A 210 14.70 -14.57 15.64
C VAL A 210 13.70 -14.08 14.61
N HIS A 211 13.92 -14.38 13.32
CA HIS A 211 13.00 -14.00 12.26
C HIS A 211 11.60 -14.58 12.48
N LYS A 212 11.50 -15.86 12.84
CA LYS A 212 10.22 -16.52 13.14
C LYS A 212 9.54 -15.93 14.39
N ALA A 213 10.31 -15.67 15.44
CA ALA A 213 9.79 -15.15 16.70
C ALA A 213 9.24 -13.72 16.53
N LEU A 214 9.98 -12.85 15.86
CA LEU A 214 9.50 -11.50 15.52
C LEU A 214 8.32 -11.54 14.55
N GLY A 215 8.31 -12.48 13.60
CA GLY A 215 7.15 -12.74 12.75
C GLY A 215 5.91 -13.10 13.55
N SER A 216 6.04 -13.96 14.57
CA SER A 216 4.91 -14.30 15.45
C SER A 216 4.39 -13.11 16.24
N VAL A 217 5.26 -12.19 16.65
CA VAL A 217 4.86 -10.94 17.34
C VAL A 217 4.10 -10.02 16.39
N LEU A 218 4.55 -9.92 15.14
CA LEU A 218 3.87 -9.17 14.08
C LEU A 218 2.45 -9.70 13.83
N GLU A 219 2.32 -11.01 13.59
CA GLU A 219 1.01 -11.65 13.33
C GLU A 219 0.03 -11.47 14.49
N LYS A 220 0.53 -11.56 15.73
CA LYS A 220 -0.28 -11.32 16.94
C LYS A 220 -0.80 -9.89 16.99
N ALA A 221 0.02 -8.91 16.63
CA ALA A 221 -0.36 -7.51 16.61
C ALA A 221 -1.37 -7.19 15.51
N SER A 222 -1.17 -7.72 14.29
CA SER A 222 -2.13 -7.57 13.19
C SER A 222 -3.49 -8.16 13.56
N THR A 223 -3.51 -9.33 14.19
CA THR A 223 -4.75 -9.98 14.65
C THR A 223 -5.46 -9.18 15.74
N SER A 224 -4.71 -8.61 16.69
CA SER A 224 -5.27 -7.80 17.77
C SER A 224 -5.98 -6.54 17.24
N MET A 225 -5.41 -5.91 16.22
CA MET A 225 -6.00 -4.75 15.55
C MET A 225 -7.32 -5.09 14.83
N GLU A 226 -7.39 -6.22 14.14
CA GLU A 226 -8.64 -6.63 13.47
C GLU A 226 -9.79 -6.81 14.48
N PHE A 227 -9.53 -7.40 15.65
CA PHE A 227 -10.54 -7.54 16.71
C PHE A 227 -10.98 -6.19 17.30
N ALA A 228 -10.05 -5.23 17.47
CA ALA A 228 -10.38 -3.88 17.93
C ALA A 228 -11.26 -3.11 16.93
N LEU A 229 -11.01 -3.26 15.62
CA LEU A 229 -11.83 -2.65 14.57
C LEU A 229 -13.22 -3.29 14.47
N ARG A 230 -13.35 -4.59 14.73
CA ARG A 230 -14.66 -5.28 14.71
C ARG A 230 -15.55 -4.97 15.90
N THR A 231 -14.97 -4.65 17.06
CA THR A 231 -15.72 -4.32 18.28
C THR A 231 -16.15 -2.85 18.34
N SER A 232 -15.57 -1.97 17.53
CA SER A 232 -15.93 -0.55 17.46
C SER A 232 -17.16 -0.26 16.59
N TYR A 233 -17.66 -1.22 15.80
CA TYR A 233 -18.96 -1.10 15.14
C TYR A 233 -20.08 -1.34 16.17
N PRO A 234 -20.88 -0.33 16.54
CA PRO A 234 -21.95 -0.52 17.49
C PRO A 234 -23.00 -1.43 16.85
N ASN A 235 -23.06 -2.69 17.29
CA ASN A 235 -24.13 -3.61 16.93
C ASN A 235 -25.45 -3.07 17.49
N LYS A 236 -26.12 -2.23 16.70
CA LYS A 236 -27.41 -1.61 17.02
C LYS A 236 -28.54 -2.64 16.86
N ARG A 237 -28.51 -3.73 17.63
CA ARG A 237 -29.68 -4.60 17.81
C ARG A 237 -30.59 -3.97 18.87
N ARG A 238 -31.56 -3.17 18.42
CA ARG A 238 -32.68 -2.74 19.26
C ARG A 238 -33.54 -3.98 19.59
N ARG A 239 -33.63 -4.34 20.87
CA ARG A 239 -34.73 -5.17 21.38
C ARG A 239 -35.94 -4.25 21.54
N MET A 240 -37.00 -4.55 20.80
CA MET A 240 -38.33 -3.98 21.05
C MET A 240 -38.92 -4.82 22.18
N CYS A 241 -39.23 -4.19 23.32
CA CYS A 241 -40.22 -4.66 24.27
C CYS A 241 -41.42 -3.70 24.17
#